data_AF-A0A7J2XCQ3-F1
#
_entry.id   AF-A0A7J2XCQ3-F1
#
_cell.length_a   1.000
_cell.length_b   1.000
_cell.length_c   1.000
_cell.angle_alpha   90.00
_cell.angle_beta   90.00
_cell.angle_gamma   90.00
#
_symmetry.space_group_name_H-M   'P 1'
#
loop_
_entity.id
_entity.type
_entity.pdbx_description
1 polymer ?
#
loop_
_entity_poly.entity_id
_entity_poly.type
_entity_poly.pdbx_seq_one_letter_code
_entity_poly.pdbx_strand_id
1 'polypeptide(L)'
;MERIPLVYISEGMIVDDEGRVIEDWKKRMGRFGEIYIIDIDGVERNEPNLDLYQRIYRKKWIDSFPRCFEDVMDLVISGADKVVIRRSFDGMDRVFREVDVELYLSISDETEIGMHNWSGYILFIEDKSLKIPEDLDNIYIVARHKDFIDLDMLDDRVKGIIYPLWEMEP
;
A
#
# COMPACT_ATOMS: atom_id res chain seq x y z
N MET A 1 1.41 -11.70 12.97
CA MET A 1 1.51 -11.18 11.59
C MET A 1 0.12 -10.89 11.07
N GLU A 2 -0.09 -9.68 10.59
CA GLU A 2 -1.36 -9.19 10.07
C GLU A 2 -1.62 -9.71 8.65
N ARG A 3 -2.90 -9.78 8.25
CA ARG A 3 -3.32 -10.08 6.88
C ARG A 3 -4.20 -8.93 6.41
N ILE A 4 -3.76 -8.20 5.41
CA ILE A 4 -4.43 -6.99 4.93
C ILE A 4 -4.88 -7.21 3.48
N PRO A 5 -6.17 -7.06 3.16
CA PRO A 5 -6.66 -7.25 1.80
C PRO A 5 -6.12 -6.18 0.86
N LEU A 6 -5.60 -6.62 -0.29
CA LEU A 6 -5.22 -5.78 -1.42
C LEU A 6 -6.39 -5.65 -2.39
N VAL A 7 -6.62 -4.43 -2.86
CA VAL A 7 -7.46 -4.12 -4.03
C VAL A 7 -6.74 -3.13 -4.93
N TYR A 8 -7.14 -3.12 -6.21
CA TYR A 8 -6.68 -2.14 -7.17
C TYR A 8 -7.80 -1.16 -7.50
N ILE A 9 -7.44 0.07 -7.83
CA ILE A 9 -8.35 1.03 -8.48
C ILE A 9 -7.84 1.30 -9.89
N SER A 10 -8.74 1.21 -10.85
CA SER A 10 -8.50 1.59 -12.25
C SER A 10 -9.79 2.14 -12.84
N GLU A 11 -9.69 3.23 -13.60
CA GLU A 11 -10.83 3.96 -14.19
C GLU A 11 -11.91 4.29 -13.14
N GLY A 12 -11.50 4.64 -11.92
CA GLY A 12 -12.41 4.94 -10.80
C GLY A 12 -13.21 3.76 -10.26
N MET A 13 -12.85 2.53 -10.62
CA MET A 13 -13.51 1.30 -10.18
C MET A 13 -12.56 0.43 -9.36
N ILE A 14 -13.12 -0.34 -8.41
CA ILE A 14 -12.37 -1.37 -7.69
C ILE A 14 -12.28 -2.60 -8.58
N VAL A 15 -11.06 -3.00 -8.91
CA VAL A 15 -10.76 -4.08 -9.84
C VAL A 15 -9.84 -5.14 -9.24
N ASP A 16 -9.84 -6.32 -9.85
CA ASP A 16 -8.84 -7.34 -9.58
C ASP A 16 -7.52 -7.11 -10.34
N ASP A 17 -6.57 -8.03 -10.20
CA ASP A 17 -5.26 -7.97 -10.86
C ASP A 17 -5.33 -8.11 -12.39
N GLU A 18 -6.43 -8.63 -12.92
CA GLU A 18 -6.75 -8.67 -14.35
C GLU A 18 -7.54 -7.44 -14.82
N GLY A 19 -7.85 -6.49 -13.93
CA GLY A 19 -8.64 -5.30 -14.24
C GLY A 19 -10.16 -5.53 -14.29
N ARG A 20 -10.66 -6.68 -13.81
CA ARG A 20 -12.09 -6.98 -13.77
C ARG A 20 -12.72 -6.32 -12.53
N VAL A 21 -13.86 -5.65 -12.72
CA VAL A 21 -14.58 -4.99 -11.63
C VAL A 21 -15.06 -5.99 -10.58
N ILE A 22 -14.81 -5.71 -9.30
CA ILE A 22 -15.20 -6.56 -8.17
C ILE A 22 -16.44 -5.97 -7.48
N GLU A 23 -17.63 -6.30 -7.95
CA GLU A 23 -18.88 -5.71 -7.43
C GLU A 23 -19.13 -5.95 -5.92
N ASP A 24 -18.74 -7.12 -5.40
CA ASP A 24 -19.01 -7.52 -4.03
C ASP A 24 -17.89 -7.16 -3.03
N TRP A 25 -16.92 -6.32 -3.44
CA TRP A 25 -15.74 -5.97 -2.64
C TRP A 25 -16.11 -5.48 -1.24
N LYS A 26 -17.14 -4.62 -1.11
CA LYS A 26 -17.59 -4.09 0.20
C LYS A 26 -18.00 -5.18 1.17
N LYS A 27 -18.71 -6.20 0.68
CA LYS A 27 -19.18 -7.34 1.48
C LYS A 27 -17.98 -8.16 1.95
N ARG A 28 -17.06 -8.48 1.04
CA ARG A 28 -15.84 -9.24 1.36
C ARG A 28 -14.93 -8.51 2.34
N MET A 29 -14.84 -7.19 2.20
CA MET A 29 -14.10 -6.29 3.07
C MET A 29 -14.69 -6.16 4.48
N GLY A 30 -15.95 -6.54 4.69
CA GLY A 30 -16.68 -6.33 5.94
C GLY A 30 -15.99 -6.87 7.20
N ARG A 31 -15.17 -7.91 7.03
CA ARG A 31 -14.44 -8.64 8.09
C ARG A 31 -13.01 -8.14 8.35
N PHE A 32 -12.51 -7.22 7.53
CA PHE A 32 -11.16 -6.67 7.70
C PHE A 32 -11.23 -5.27 8.31
N GLY A 33 -10.28 -4.96 9.20
CA GLY A 33 -10.17 -3.63 9.81
C GLY A 33 -9.56 -2.59 8.88
N GLU A 34 -8.68 -3.04 7.99
CA GLU A 34 -7.90 -2.19 7.09
C GLU A 34 -7.95 -2.73 5.65
N ILE A 35 -7.59 -1.87 4.69
CA ILE A 35 -7.46 -2.20 3.27
C ILE A 35 -6.20 -1.56 2.70
N TYR A 36 -5.49 -2.31 1.85
CA TYR A 36 -4.41 -1.77 1.04
C TYR A 36 -4.91 -1.53 -0.38
N ILE A 37 -4.72 -0.31 -0.86
CA ILE A 37 -5.22 0.15 -2.14
C ILE A 37 -4.03 0.55 -3.01
N ILE A 38 -3.89 -0.09 -4.16
CA ILE A 38 -3.01 0.39 -5.23
C ILE A 38 -3.89 1.11 -6.25
N ASP A 39 -3.72 2.42 -6.37
CA ASP A 39 -4.42 3.21 -7.36
C ASP A 39 -3.60 3.27 -8.65
N ILE A 40 -4.00 2.49 -9.65
CA ILE A 40 -3.30 2.38 -10.93
C ILE A 40 -3.36 3.71 -11.68
N ASP A 41 -4.47 4.45 -11.58
CA ASP A 41 -4.62 5.76 -12.24
C ASP A 41 -3.66 6.79 -11.62
N GLY A 42 -3.52 6.79 -10.29
CA GLY A 42 -2.53 7.60 -9.58
C GLY A 42 -1.09 7.21 -9.93
N VAL A 43 -0.80 5.90 -9.92
CA VAL A 43 0.53 5.37 -10.21
C VAL A 43 0.96 5.69 -11.65
N GLU A 44 0.09 5.47 -12.64
CA GLU A 44 0.46 5.60 -14.05
C GLU A 44 0.31 7.01 -14.61
N ARG A 45 -0.71 7.75 -14.16
CA ARG A 45 -1.10 9.04 -14.77
C ARG A 45 -1.07 10.23 -13.82
N ASN A 46 -0.75 10.01 -12.54
CA ASN A 46 -0.86 11.03 -11.49
C ASN A 46 -2.30 11.55 -11.31
N GLU A 47 -3.30 10.67 -11.50
CA GLU A 47 -4.73 10.98 -11.38
C GLU A 47 -5.38 10.10 -10.30
N PRO A 48 -5.03 10.26 -9.00
CA PRO A 48 -5.58 9.42 -7.94
C PRO A 48 -7.09 9.62 -7.77
N ASN A 49 -7.80 8.55 -7.44
CA ASN A 49 -9.25 8.53 -7.28
C ASN A 49 -9.71 9.00 -5.89
N LEU A 50 -9.38 10.25 -5.56
CA LEU A 50 -9.61 10.89 -4.24
C LEU A 50 -11.06 10.72 -3.72
N ASP A 51 -12.05 10.96 -4.58
CA ASP A 51 -13.48 10.83 -4.25
C ASP A 51 -13.87 9.39 -3.86
N LEU A 52 -13.23 8.39 -4.48
CA LEU A 52 -13.49 6.99 -4.15
C LEU A 52 -12.91 6.65 -2.77
N TYR A 53 -11.75 7.18 -2.41
CA TYR A 53 -11.14 6.95 -1.09
C TYR A 53 -12.06 7.41 0.04
N GLN A 54 -12.68 8.59 -0.11
CA GLN A 54 -13.60 9.16 0.88
C GLN A 54 -14.86 8.28 1.08
N ARG A 55 -15.26 7.49 0.08
CA ARG A 55 -16.41 6.57 0.15
C ARG A 55 -16.08 5.24 0.83
N ILE A 56 -14.81 4.98 1.11
CA ILE A 56 -14.33 3.75 1.76
C ILE A 56 -14.17 4.04 3.27
N TYR A 57 -15.17 3.62 4.06
CA TYR A 57 -15.22 3.81 5.52
C TYR A 57 -14.43 2.74 6.30
N ARG A 58 -13.16 2.54 5.92
CA ARG A 58 -12.20 1.64 6.58
C ARG A 58 -10.87 2.36 6.74
N LYS A 59 -9.98 1.79 7.56
CA LYS A 59 -8.59 2.24 7.58
C LYS A 59 -7.93 1.94 6.24
N LYS A 60 -7.32 2.92 5.60
CA LYS A 60 -6.80 2.82 4.24
C LYS A 60 -5.30 3.04 4.20
N TRP A 61 -4.60 2.09 3.61
CA TRP A 61 -3.28 2.31 3.05
C TRP A 61 -3.47 2.72 1.60
N ILE A 62 -2.98 3.91 1.23
CA ILE A 62 -3.10 4.42 -0.13
C ILE A 62 -1.73 4.45 -0.77
N ASP A 63 -1.61 3.70 -1.86
CA ASP A 63 -0.45 3.66 -2.73
C ASP A 63 -0.86 4.14 -4.13
N SER A 64 -0.75 5.45 -4.34
CA SER A 64 -1.02 6.10 -5.62
C SER A 64 0.23 6.72 -6.25
N PHE A 65 1.42 6.39 -5.70
CA PHE A 65 2.70 6.98 -6.05
C PHE A 65 2.72 8.53 -6.04
N PRO A 66 2.52 9.18 -4.88
CA PRO A 66 2.63 10.64 -4.79
C PRO A 66 4.06 11.10 -5.15
N ARG A 67 4.16 12.21 -5.88
CA ARG A 67 5.41 12.73 -6.48
C ARG A 67 5.82 14.08 -5.90
N CYS A 68 4.94 14.74 -5.16
CA CYS A 68 5.24 15.95 -4.40
C CYS A 68 4.47 16.00 -3.07
N PHE A 69 4.72 17.05 -2.28
CA PHE A 69 4.04 17.28 -1.02
C PHE A 69 2.52 17.42 -1.19
N GLU A 70 2.08 18.14 -2.23
CA GLU A 70 0.67 18.37 -2.52
C GLU A 70 -0.07 17.06 -2.80
N ASP A 71 0.54 16.14 -3.57
CA ASP A 71 -0.04 14.81 -3.80
C ASP A 71 -0.25 14.07 -2.48
N VAL A 72 0.72 14.07 -1.57
CA VAL A 72 0.58 13.43 -0.25
C VAL A 72 -0.55 14.08 0.55
N MET A 73 -0.62 15.41 0.58
CA MET A 73 -1.69 16.14 1.25
C MET A 73 -3.07 15.78 0.72
N ASP A 74 -3.22 15.64 -0.59
CA ASP A 74 -4.48 15.23 -1.22
C ASP A 74 -4.92 13.83 -0.75
N LEU A 75 -3.98 12.89 -0.60
CA LEU A 75 -4.27 11.56 -0.05
C LEU A 75 -4.73 11.65 1.42
N VAL A 76 -4.03 12.46 2.24
CA VAL A 76 -4.39 12.66 3.65
C VAL A 76 -5.78 13.28 3.79
N ILE A 77 -6.06 14.35 3.04
CA ILE A 77 -7.36 15.03 3.05
C ILE A 77 -8.49 14.09 2.58
N SER A 78 -8.17 13.20 1.64
CA SER A 78 -9.10 12.19 1.13
C SER A 78 -9.29 10.99 2.07
N GLY A 79 -8.69 11.04 3.27
CA GLY A 79 -8.91 10.10 4.35
C GLY A 79 -7.98 8.91 4.35
N ALA A 80 -6.77 9.03 3.80
CA ALA A 80 -5.71 8.05 4.02
C ALA A 80 -5.36 7.98 5.51
N ASP A 81 -5.28 6.78 6.05
CA ASP A 81 -4.71 6.54 7.39
C ASP A 81 -3.21 6.26 7.31
N LYS A 82 -2.80 5.68 6.18
CA LYS A 82 -1.42 5.34 5.87
C LYS A 82 -1.13 5.66 4.40
N VAL A 83 0.01 6.25 4.12
CA VAL A 83 0.43 6.61 2.76
C VAL A 83 1.72 5.88 2.41
N VAL A 84 1.76 5.31 1.20
CA VAL A 84 2.94 4.62 0.67
C VAL A 84 3.69 5.55 -0.27
N ILE A 85 4.95 5.81 0.06
CA ILE A 85 5.89 6.58 -0.75
C ILE A 85 6.77 5.60 -1.51
N ARG A 86 6.77 5.65 -2.84
CA ARG A 86 7.62 4.76 -3.65
C ARG A 86 8.99 5.34 -3.99
N ARG A 87 9.12 6.66 -3.95
CA ARG A 87 10.36 7.37 -4.26
C ARG A 87 10.40 8.71 -3.52
N SER A 88 11.57 9.09 -3.05
CA SER A 88 11.82 10.41 -2.50
C SER A 88 11.64 11.51 -3.56
N PHE A 89 11.12 12.66 -3.13
CA PHE A 89 10.95 13.86 -3.95
C PHE A 89 11.35 15.12 -3.16
N ASP A 90 11.48 16.26 -3.84
CA ASP A 90 11.78 17.52 -3.16
C ASP A 90 10.60 17.92 -2.24
N GLY A 91 10.90 18.21 -0.97
CA GLY A 91 9.89 18.48 0.04
C GLY A 91 9.51 17.30 0.95
N MET A 92 10.23 16.17 0.92
CA MET A 92 10.00 15.07 1.88
C MET A 92 10.05 15.52 3.36
N ASP A 93 10.99 16.39 3.73
CA ASP A 93 11.06 16.96 5.09
C ASP A 93 9.77 17.67 5.50
N ARG A 94 9.08 18.27 4.53
CA ARG A 94 7.80 18.95 4.75
C ARG A 94 6.70 17.94 5.03
N VAL A 95 6.66 16.83 4.28
CA VAL A 95 5.72 15.72 4.52
C VAL A 95 5.83 15.25 5.96
N PHE A 96 7.02 14.83 6.42
CA PHE A 96 7.23 14.31 7.77
C PHE A 96 6.96 15.31 8.91
N ARG A 97 6.94 16.62 8.61
CA ARG A 97 6.66 17.66 9.60
C ARG A 97 5.18 18.04 9.65
N GLU A 98 4.47 17.99 8.53
CA GLU A 98 3.13 18.59 8.38
C GLU A 98 2.00 17.56 8.31
N VAL A 99 2.28 16.30 7.96
CA VAL A 99 1.24 15.27 7.87
C VAL A 99 1.16 14.44 9.16
N ASP A 100 -0.06 14.11 9.57
CA ASP A 100 -0.35 13.30 10.77
C ASP A 100 -1.00 11.97 10.37
N VAL A 101 -0.28 11.22 9.53
CA VAL A 101 -0.63 9.86 9.09
C VAL A 101 0.62 8.99 9.13
N GLU A 102 0.45 7.67 9.11
CA GLU A 102 1.61 6.78 9.04
C GLU A 102 2.18 6.77 7.61
N LEU A 103 3.51 6.88 7.51
CA LEU A 103 4.22 6.97 6.24
C LEU A 103 5.07 5.73 6.04
N TYR A 104 4.84 5.03 4.95
CA TYR A 104 5.55 3.79 4.62
C TYR A 104 6.40 4.00 3.37
N LEU A 105 7.62 3.47 3.38
CA LEU A 105 8.51 3.51 2.21
C LEU A 105 8.44 2.18 1.47
N SER A 106 8.16 2.23 0.17
CA SER A 106 8.35 1.07 -0.70
C SER A 106 9.83 0.88 -1.00
N ILE A 107 10.35 -0.30 -0.67
CA ILE A 107 11.72 -0.70 -0.94
C ILE A 107 11.79 -1.38 -2.31
N SER A 108 12.71 -0.90 -3.14
CA SER A 108 13.19 -1.52 -4.37
C SER A 108 14.72 -1.34 -4.44
N ASP A 109 15.35 -1.94 -5.46
CA ASP A 109 16.79 -1.82 -5.68
C ASP A 109 17.26 -0.35 -5.88
N GLU A 110 16.35 0.53 -6.30
CA GLU A 110 16.61 1.96 -6.54
C GLU A 110 16.21 2.85 -5.36
N THR A 111 15.64 2.28 -4.28
CA THR A 111 15.14 3.07 -3.16
C THR A 111 16.30 3.56 -2.28
N GLU A 112 16.49 4.88 -2.27
CA GLU A 112 17.28 5.52 -1.22
C GLU A 112 16.47 5.58 0.07
N ILE A 113 16.88 4.80 1.06
CA ILE A 113 16.32 4.84 2.42
C ILE A 113 16.82 6.12 3.10
N GLY A 114 16.18 7.24 2.76
CA GLY A 114 16.51 8.55 3.34
C GLY A 114 16.37 8.56 4.87
N MET A 115 16.94 9.57 5.52
CA MET A 115 16.95 9.72 6.99
C MET A 115 15.61 10.25 7.53
N HIS A 116 14.51 9.60 7.20
CA HIS A 116 13.19 9.93 7.73
C HIS A 116 12.67 8.85 8.67
N ASN A 117 11.82 9.25 9.60
CA ASN A 117 11.22 8.34 10.58
C ASN A 117 10.00 7.62 9.97
N TRP A 118 10.27 6.71 9.04
CA TRP A 118 9.26 5.88 8.41
C TRP A 118 8.51 5.04 9.44
N SER A 119 7.19 4.95 9.29
CA SER A 119 6.36 4.07 10.10
C SER A 119 6.69 2.61 9.84
N GLY A 120 7.05 2.26 8.61
CA GLY A 120 7.53 0.93 8.24
C GLY A 120 7.88 0.86 6.75
N TYR A 121 8.07 -0.37 6.26
CA TYR A 121 8.53 -0.60 4.89
C TYR A 121 7.61 -1.55 4.14
N ILE A 122 7.37 -1.24 2.86
CA ILE A 122 6.66 -2.11 1.93
C ILE A 122 7.68 -2.82 1.05
N LEU A 123 7.58 -4.14 0.96
CA LEU A 123 8.36 -4.95 0.04
C LEU A 123 7.42 -5.65 -0.94
N PHE A 124 7.49 -5.27 -2.21
CA PHE A 124 6.75 -5.93 -3.27
C PHE A 124 7.48 -7.19 -3.72
N ILE A 125 6.74 -8.30 -3.81
CA ILE A 125 7.26 -9.55 -4.36
C ILE A 125 6.47 -9.97 -5.61
N GLU A 126 7.21 -10.44 -6.60
CA GLU A 126 6.68 -10.91 -7.88
C GLU A 126 6.74 -12.43 -8.03
N ASP A 127 7.46 -13.10 -7.13
CA ASP A 127 7.57 -14.55 -7.04
C ASP A 127 7.93 -14.96 -5.60
N LYS A 128 8.26 -16.24 -5.40
CA LYS A 128 8.68 -16.78 -4.09
C LYS A 128 10.10 -16.38 -3.68
N SER A 129 10.85 -15.65 -4.50
CA SER A 129 12.20 -15.21 -4.19
C SER A 129 12.14 -13.98 -3.27
N LEU A 130 11.89 -14.24 -1.99
CA LEU A 130 11.90 -13.20 -0.98
C LEU A 130 13.33 -12.93 -0.48
N LYS A 131 13.72 -11.66 -0.49
CA LYS A 131 14.92 -11.16 0.20
C LYS A 131 14.51 -10.06 1.17
N ILE A 132 14.47 -10.40 2.46
CA ILE A 132 14.16 -9.45 3.52
C ILE A 132 15.45 -8.65 3.81
N PRO A 133 15.47 -7.32 3.65
CA PRO A 133 16.65 -6.52 3.98
C PRO A 133 17.08 -6.73 5.43
N GLU A 134 18.37 -6.97 5.68
CA GLU A 134 18.88 -7.33 7.01
C GLU A 134 18.67 -6.22 8.06
N ASP A 135 18.79 -4.96 7.64
CA ASP A 135 18.80 -3.79 8.53
C ASP A 135 17.42 -3.15 8.75
N LEU A 136 16.34 -3.74 8.23
CA LEU A 136 15.00 -3.18 8.31
C LEU A 136 14.07 -4.03 9.18
N ASP A 137 13.26 -3.33 9.97
CA ASP A 137 12.16 -3.87 10.77
C ASP A 137 10.83 -3.27 10.34
N ASN A 138 9.72 -3.82 10.84
CA ASN A 138 8.37 -3.35 10.54
C ASN A 138 8.02 -3.43 9.04
N ILE A 139 8.29 -4.61 8.47
CA ILE A 139 8.13 -4.88 7.04
C ILE A 139 6.75 -5.45 6.77
N TYR A 140 6.12 -4.98 5.68
CA TYR A 140 4.90 -5.53 5.12
C TYR A 140 5.20 -6.04 3.72
N ILE A 141 4.86 -7.32 3.47
CA ILE A 141 5.05 -7.95 2.16
C ILE A 141 3.79 -7.74 1.34
N VAL A 142 3.91 -7.16 0.14
CA VAL A 142 2.82 -7.04 -0.82
C VAL A 142 3.06 -8.02 -1.97
N ALA A 143 2.09 -8.89 -2.21
CA ALA A 143 2.14 -9.87 -3.28
C ALA A 143 0.91 -9.74 -4.18
N ARG A 144 1.11 -9.86 -5.51
CA ARG A 144 -0.01 -9.91 -6.46
C ARG A 144 -0.81 -11.21 -6.38
N HIS A 145 -0.20 -12.28 -5.89
CA HIS A 145 -0.83 -13.56 -5.63
C HIS A 145 -0.35 -14.10 -4.28
N LYS A 146 -1.27 -14.69 -3.51
CA LYS A 146 -0.99 -15.36 -2.23
C LYS A 146 0.08 -16.44 -2.39
N ASP A 147 0.12 -17.12 -3.53
CA ASP A 147 1.06 -18.20 -3.80
C ASP A 147 2.52 -17.73 -3.93
N PHE A 148 2.78 -16.42 -4.05
CA PHE A 148 4.14 -15.86 -3.98
C PHE A 148 4.66 -15.75 -2.56
N ILE A 149 3.78 -15.79 -1.57
CA ILE A 149 4.16 -15.66 -0.16
C ILE A 149 4.54 -17.04 0.39
N ASP A 150 5.85 -17.26 0.56
CA ASP A 150 6.35 -18.38 1.33
C ASP A 150 6.44 -18.00 2.81
N LEU A 151 5.50 -18.53 3.61
CA LEU A 151 5.42 -18.22 5.05
C LEU A 151 6.63 -18.72 5.83
N ASP A 152 7.32 -19.77 5.35
CA ASP A 152 8.49 -20.34 6.03
C ASP A 152 9.74 -19.44 5.86
N MET A 153 9.70 -18.50 4.90
CA MET A 153 10.76 -17.51 4.68
C MET A 153 10.57 -16.22 5.48
N LEU A 154 9.46 -16.07 6.20
CA LEU A 154 9.17 -14.85 6.97
C LEU A 154 9.74 -14.96 8.38
N ASP A 155 10.36 -13.89 8.86
CA ASP A 155 10.84 -13.77 10.23
C ASP A 155 10.06 -12.71 11.02
N ASP A 156 10.50 -12.42 12.24
CA ASP A 156 9.83 -11.54 13.20
C ASP A 156 9.83 -10.06 12.78
N ARG A 157 10.62 -9.68 11.77
CA ARG A 157 10.69 -8.33 11.21
C ARG A 157 9.48 -8.04 10.33
N VAL A 158 8.89 -9.10 9.74
CA VAL A 158 7.67 -9.02 8.93
C VAL A 158 6.44 -8.93 9.83
N LYS A 159 5.75 -7.80 9.80
CA LYS A 159 4.57 -7.53 10.62
C LYS A 159 3.27 -7.88 9.93
N GLY A 160 3.22 -7.83 8.60
CA GLY A 160 2.02 -8.17 7.86
C GLY A 160 2.29 -8.65 6.44
N ILE A 161 1.29 -9.36 5.90
CA ILE A 161 1.23 -9.74 4.50
C ILE A 161 -0.02 -9.13 3.87
N ILE A 162 0.15 -8.63 2.66
CA ILE A 162 -0.84 -7.93 1.85
C ILE A 162 -0.97 -8.69 0.53
N TYR A 163 -2.17 -9.16 0.24
CA TYR A 163 -2.45 -9.94 -0.98
C TYR A 163 -3.92 -9.81 -1.35
N PRO A 164 -4.32 -10.20 -2.58
CA PRO A 164 -5.62 -9.85 -3.10
C PRO A 164 -6.82 -10.29 -2.26
N LEU A 165 -7.80 -9.39 -2.14
CA LEU A 165 -9.05 -9.64 -1.44
C LEU A 165 -9.79 -10.90 -1.93
N TRP A 166 -9.72 -11.22 -3.22
CA TRP A 166 -10.40 -12.39 -3.80
C TRP A 166 -9.71 -13.72 -3.49
N GLU A 167 -8.44 -13.71 -3.10
CA GLU A 167 -7.69 -14.89 -2.68
C GLU A 167 -7.75 -15.12 -1.16
N MET A 168 -8.42 -14.23 -0.44
CA MET A 168 -8.66 -14.37 1.00
C MET A 168 -9.88 -15.26 1.24
N GLU A 169 -9.64 -16.48 1.73
CA GLU A 169 -10.69 -17.43 2.13
C GLU A 169 -11.76 -16.76 3.01
N PRO A 170 -13.07 -17.09 2.86
CA PRO A 170 -14.20 -16.58 3.64
C PRO A 170 -14.10 -16.72 5.17
#